data_AF-A0AAC9YTZ5-F1
#
_entry.id   AF-A0AAC9YTZ5-F1
#
_cell.length_a   1.000
_cell.length_b   1.000
_cell.length_c   1.000
_cell.angle_alpha   90.00
_cell.angle_beta   90.00
_cell.angle_gamma   90.00
#
_symmetry.space_group_name_H-M   'P 1'
#
loop_
_entity.id
_entity.type
_entity.pdbx_description
1 polymer ?
#
loop_
_entity_poly.entity_id
_entity_poly.type
_entity_poly.pdbx_seq_one_letter_code
_entity_poly.pdbx_strand_id
1 'polypeptide(L)'
;MKIANFRRKFKYAIFIPRRVTRTPRNSASVISDLFPIRTGDRWQTFFEVLNIPALLNGKYSTESSHNILFVFFDQNGFEVARRSIPSPDDARHSLELGSHFHSGIEKASTFSVFHSDFLLEDGLNGSFLAERGYAGYQRSDLPIRGYVHGNLDSMAFNEGEMQLLGNAGFLRRSYQVQHPLKGEATYELFLTNPSSSKVKIRVQSRLLDSSWCNYQAFTLNPRGSRMISMDVRENEIKFIRIVSRLYLGRPVIFRNTQKSMDVFHG
;
A
#
# COMPACT_ATOMS: atom_id res chain seq x y z
N MET A 1 -2.14 -37.96 -22.49
CA MET A 1 -3.11 -36.85 -22.60
C MET A 1 -4.14 -36.74 -21.44
N LYS A 2 -4.46 -37.80 -20.67
CA LYS A 2 -5.50 -37.77 -19.61
C LYS A 2 -5.07 -37.15 -18.25
N ILE A 3 -3.79 -37.23 -17.87
CA ILE A 3 -3.28 -36.78 -16.55
C ILE A 3 -3.26 -35.24 -16.42
N ALA A 4 -2.90 -34.52 -17.49
CA ALA A 4 -2.85 -33.05 -17.48
C ALA A 4 -4.24 -32.43 -17.29
N ASN A 5 -5.28 -33.06 -17.86
CA ASN A 5 -6.66 -32.60 -17.76
C ASN A 5 -7.25 -32.85 -16.37
N PHE A 6 -6.87 -33.95 -15.71
CA PHE A 6 -7.25 -34.24 -14.32
C PHE A 6 -6.59 -33.27 -13.33
N ARG A 7 -5.29 -33.00 -13.48
CA ARG A 7 -4.59 -31.98 -12.68
C ARG A 7 -5.23 -30.60 -12.84
N ARG A 8 -5.63 -30.23 -14.05
CA ARG A 8 -6.33 -28.97 -14.33
C ARG A 8 -7.69 -28.92 -13.60
N LYS A 9 -8.51 -29.96 -13.72
CA LYS A 9 -9.81 -30.04 -13.04
C LYS A 9 -9.69 -30.03 -11.50
N PHE A 10 -8.71 -30.73 -10.92
CA PHE A 10 -8.45 -30.71 -9.48
C PHE A 10 -7.99 -29.33 -8.98
N LYS A 11 -7.22 -28.60 -9.80
CA LYS A 11 -6.79 -27.22 -9.53
C LYS A 11 -7.96 -26.23 -9.46
N TYR A 12 -9.03 -26.49 -10.21
CA TYR A 12 -10.28 -25.72 -10.15
C TYR A 12 -11.24 -26.21 -9.06
N ALA A 13 -11.22 -27.51 -8.72
CA ALA A 13 -12.04 -28.05 -7.63
C ALA A 13 -11.60 -27.54 -6.23
N ILE A 14 -10.33 -27.16 -6.08
CA ILE A 14 -9.78 -26.52 -4.87
C ILE A 14 -9.86 -24.97 -4.96
N PHE A 15 -10.45 -24.43 -6.03
CA PHE A 15 -10.61 -22.99 -6.17
C PHE A 15 -11.80 -22.50 -5.32
N ILE A 16 -11.59 -22.45 -4.00
CA ILE A 16 -12.44 -21.66 -3.12
C ILE A 16 -12.12 -20.20 -3.45
N PRO A 17 -13.07 -19.41 -3.99
CA PRO A 17 -12.87 -17.98 -4.21
C PRO A 17 -12.65 -17.35 -2.83
N ARG A 18 -11.38 -17.15 -2.47
CA ARG A 18 -11.05 -16.43 -1.23
C ARG A 18 -10.86 -14.97 -1.60
N ARG A 19 -11.53 -14.11 -0.83
CA ARG A 19 -11.43 -12.65 -0.96
C ARG A 19 -9.96 -12.21 -0.85
N VAL A 20 -9.58 -11.19 -1.61
CA VAL A 20 -8.22 -10.63 -1.56
C VAL A 20 -7.89 -10.13 -0.15
N THR A 21 -8.90 -9.56 0.51
CA THR A 21 -8.86 -9.08 1.90
C THR A 21 -9.89 -9.80 2.76
N ARG A 22 -9.66 -9.80 4.07
CA ARG A 22 -10.58 -10.31 5.08
C ARG A 22 -11.56 -9.19 5.45
N THR A 23 -12.75 -9.57 5.87
CA THR A 23 -13.66 -8.65 6.54
C THR A 23 -13.12 -8.38 7.95
N PRO A 24 -13.11 -7.11 8.42
CA PRO A 24 -12.80 -6.80 9.81
C PRO A 24 -13.70 -7.58 10.78
N ARG A 25 -13.17 -7.95 11.95
CA ARG A 25 -13.92 -8.69 12.98
C ARG A 25 -14.98 -7.83 13.64
N ASN A 26 -14.66 -6.56 13.85
CA ASN A 26 -15.58 -5.58 14.41
C ASN A 26 -16.19 -4.73 13.29
N SER A 27 -17.52 -4.65 13.21
CA SER A 27 -18.27 -3.87 12.21
C SER A 27 -18.01 -2.36 12.30
N ALA A 28 -17.56 -1.85 13.45
CA ALA A 28 -17.18 -0.46 13.66
C ALA A 28 -15.71 -0.18 13.33
N SER A 29 -15.01 -1.11 12.66
CA SER A 29 -13.62 -0.90 12.28
C SER A 29 -13.49 0.10 11.14
N VAL A 30 -12.45 0.92 11.21
CA VAL A 30 -12.02 1.77 10.10
C VAL A 30 -10.85 1.12 9.39
N ILE A 31 -10.95 1.06 8.07
CA ILE A 31 -9.99 0.40 7.20
C ILE A 31 -9.00 1.42 6.67
N SER A 32 -7.74 1.03 6.58
CA SER A 32 -6.68 1.81 5.96
C SER A 32 -5.68 0.92 5.24
N ASP A 33 -4.84 1.56 4.44
CA ASP A 33 -3.76 0.92 3.71
C ASP A 33 -2.41 1.10 4.41
N LEU A 34 -1.43 0.30 4.00
CA LEU A 34 -0.03 0.51 4.37
C LEU A 34 0.63 1.34 3.26
N PHE A 35 0.48 2.66 3.36
CA PHE A 35 1.08 3.61 2.42
C PHE A 35 2.59 3.64 2.62
N PRO A 36 3.40 3.61 1.54
CA PRO A 36 4.83 3.88 1.65
C PRO A 36 5.06 5.25 2.28
N ILE A 37 6.09 5.37 3.13
CA ILE A 37 6.60 6.67 3.53
C ILE A 37 8.05 6.81 3.06
N ARG A 38 8.35 7.99 2.52
CA ARG A 38 9.70 8.39 2.15
C ARG A 38 9.99 9.71 2.84
N THR A 39 10.85 9.64 3.85
CA THR A 39 11.34 10.80 4.59
C THR A 39 12.86 10.80 4.52
N GLY A 40 13.45 11.96 4.22
CA GLY A 40 14.91 12.16 4.21
C GLY A 40 15.31 13.23 3.22
N ASP A 41 16.62 13.45 3.08
CA ASP A 41 17.18 14.61 2.36
C ASP A 41 16.74 14.71 0.88
N ARG A 42 16.36 13.58 0.28
CA ARG A 42 15.95 13.53 -1.13
C ARG A 42 14.44 13.43 -1.34
N TRP A 43 13.66 13.06 -0.33
CA TRP A 43 12.25 12.71 -0.51
C TRP A 43 11.35 13.30 0.58
N GLN A 44 10.23 13.84 0.14
CA GLN A 44 9.13 14.25 1.00
C GLN A 44 7.89 13.43 0.67
N THR A 45 7.12 13.10 1.70
CA THR A 45 5.82 12.43 1.57
C THR A 45 4.73 13.41 1.99
N PHE A 46 3.68 13.47 1.20
CA PHE A 46 2.47 14.22 1.48
C PHE A 46 1.29 13.24 1.55
N PHE A 47 0.30 13.54 2.38
CA PHE A 47 -0.94 12.77 2.42
C PHE A 47 -2.15 13.69 2.29
N GLU A 48 -3.01 13.39 1.34
CA GLU A 48 -4.26 14.10 1.12
C GLU A 48 -5.33 13.58 2.07
N VAL A 49 -5.49 14.25 3.21
CA VAL A 49 -6.55 13.97 4.17
C VAL A 49 -7.86 14.53 3.65
N LEU A 50 -8.92 13.73 3.66
CA LEU A 50 -10.27 14.16 3.31
C LEU A 50 -11.10 14.41 4.58
N ASN A 51 -11.98 15.40 4.53
CA ASN A 51 -13.04 15.54 5.54
C ASN A 51 -14.13 14.48 5.25
N ILE A 52 -13.88 13.27 5.72
CA ILE A 52 -14.74 12.09 5.49
C ILE A 52 -16.17 12.32 6.00
N PRO A 53 -16.41 12.88 7.21
CA PRO A 53 -17.77 13.12 7.67
C PRO A 53 -18.55 14.05 6.76
N ALA A 54 -17.93 15.14 6.29
CA ALA A 54 -18.58 16.04 5.34
C ALA A 54 -18.92 15.34 4.02
N LEU A 55 -18.02 14.48 3.53
CA LEU A 55 -18.23 13.69 2.31
C LEU A 55 -19.39 12.70 2.46
N LEU A 56 -19.48 12.00 3.59
CA LEU A 56 -20.46 10.93 3.80
C LEU A 56 -21.84 11.44 4.23
N ASN A 57 -21.89 12.48 5.05
CA ASN A 57 -23.16 13.10 5.47
C ASN A 57 -23.73 14.06 4.42
N GLY A 58 -22.99 14.34 3.34
CA GLY A 58 -23.41 15.26 2.27
C GLY A 58 -23.60 16.70 2.72
N LYS A 59 -23.09 17.05 3.92
CA LYS A 59 -23.20 18.37 4.53
C LYS A 59 -21.85 18.74 5.11
N TYR A 60 -21.43 19.97 4.82
CA TYR A 60 -20.28 20.54 5.50
C TYR A 60 -20.70 20.95 6.90
N SER A 61 -20.34 20.14 7.91
CA SER A 61 -20.59 20.45 9.31
C SER A 61 -19.26 20.70 10.01
N THR A 62 -19.08 21.90 10.56
CA THR A 62 -17.95 22.28 11.40
C THR A 62 -18.15 21.86 12.86
N GLU A 63 -19.28 21.22 13.19
CA GLU A 63 -19.71 21.02 14.59
C GLU A 63 -19.29 19.66 15.19
N SER A 64 -18.67 18.78 14.40
CA SER A 64 -18.18 17.48 14.89
C SER A 64 -16.66 17.42 14.85
N SER A 65 -16.04 17.55 16.03
CA SER A 65 -14.61 17.29 16.21
C SER A 65 -14.35 15.81 15.96
N HIS A 66 -13.84 15.47 14.79
CA HIS A 66 -13.41 14.12 14.47
C HIS A 66 -11.90 14.06 14.40
N ASN A 67 -11.34 12.96 14.89
CA ASN A 67 -9.91 12.77 15.02
C ASN A 67 -9.40 11.82 13.95
N ILE A 68 -8.20 12.11 13.45
CA ILE A 68 -7.52 11.32 12.46
C ILE A 68 -6.25 10.77 13.09
N LEU A 69 -6.21 9.45 13.24
CA LEU A 69 -5.09 8.72 13.80
C LEU A 69 -4.16 8.25 12.68
N PHE A 70 -2.93 8.73 12.70
CA PHE A 70 -1.82 8.21 11.92
C PHE A 70 -1.05 7.19 12.76
N VAL A 71 -0.74 6.04 12.17
CA VAL A 71 0.11 5.00 12.78
C VAL A 71 1.23 4.65 11.81
N PHE A 72 2.48 4.69 12.28
CA PHE A 72 3.68 4.52 11.47
C PHE A 72 4.40 3.22 11.82
N PHE A 73 4.88 2.50 10.81
CA PHE A 73 5.58 1.22 10.98
C PHE A 73 6.96 1.25 10.33
N ASP A 74 7.94 0.61 10.95
CA ASP A 74 9.25 0.37 10.34
C ASP A 74 9.19 -0.70 9.24
N GLN A 75 10.32 -0.94 8.57
CA GLN A 75 10.46 -1.98 7.55
C GLN A 75 10.16 -3.41 8.05
N ASN A 76 10.28 -3.66 9.36
CA ASN A 76 9.99 -4.95 9.97
C ASN A 76 8.52 -5.11 10.37
N GLY A 77 7.72 -4.04 10.28
CA GLY A 77 6.31 -4.02 10.66
C GLY A 77 6.08 -3.74 12.15
N PHE A 78 7.07 -3.21 12.87
CA PHE A 78 6.91 -2.69 14.22
C PHE A 78 6.40 -1.26 14.17
N GLU A 79 5.45 -0.94 15.05
CA GLU A 79 4.99 0.43 15.21
C GLU A 79 6.11 1.29 15.80
N VAL A 80 6.39 2.44 15.18
CA VAL A 80 7.45 3.37 15.61
C VAL A 80 6.92 4.72 16.07
N ALA A 81 5.72 5.09 15.65
CA ALA A 81 5.06 6.32 16.04
C ALA A 81 3.54 6.23 15.82
N ARG A 82 2.80 7.03 16.59
CA ARG A 82 1.38 7.30 16.36
C ARG A 82 1.09 8.76 16.64
N ARG A 83 0.21 9.38 15.86
CA ARG A 83 -0.21 10.77 16.07
C ARG A 83 -1.69 10.91 15.73
N SER A 84 -2.45 11.45 16.67
CA SER A 84 -3.80 11.94 16.37
C SER A 84 -3.73 13.43 16.05
N ILE A 85 -4.48 13.83 15.02
CA ILE A 85 -4.71 15.24 14.69
C ILE A 85 -6.21 15.48 14.57
N PRO A 86 -6.69 16.70 14.83
CA PRO A 86 -8.05 17.07 14.43
C PRO A 86 -8.15 17.02 12.91
N SER A 87 -9.33 16.67 12.39
CA SER A 87 -9.56 16.80 10.97
C SER A 87 -9.47 18.25 10.51
N PRO A 88 -8.97 18.49 9.29
CA PRO A 88 -9.05 19.81 8.67
C PRO A 88 -10.51 20.31 8.52
N ASP A 89 -10.62 21.63 8.65
CA ASP A 89 -11.68 22.50 8.12
C ASP A 89 -12.15 22.03 6.75
N ASP A 90 -11.19 22.08 5.81
CA ASP A 90 -11.35 21.92 4.36
C ASP A 90 -11.83 20.53 3.94
N ALA A 91 -12.54 20.45 2.81
CA ALA A 91 -12.93 19.17 2.20
C ALA A 91 -11.72 18.23 1.96
N ARG A 92 -10.56 18.82 1.71
CA ARG A 92 -9.27 18.13 1.56
C ARG A 92 -8.15 19.01 2.06
N HIS A 93 -7.21 18.42 2.79
CA HIS A 93 -6.00 19.08 3.25
C HIS A 93 -4.77 18.21 2.99
N SER A 94 -3.72 18.84 2.46
CA SER A 94 -2.47 18.16 2.12
C SER A 94 -1.48 18.30 3.27
N LEU A 95 -1.16 17.20 3.94
CA LEU A 95 -0.23 17.18 5.06
C LEU A 95 1.15 16.70 4.62
N GLU A 96 2.19 17.46 4.93
CA GLU A 96 3.56 16.97 4.82
C GLU A 96 3.87 16.04 6.00
N LEU A 97 4.32 14.82 5.69
CA LEU A 97 4.69 13.81 6.67
C LEU A 97 6.21 13.81 6.86
N GLY A 98 6.70 14.66 7.77
CA GLY A 98 8.11 14.78 8.12
C GLY A 98 8.37 14.75 9.63
N SER A 99 9.60 15.03 10.04
CA SER A 99 9.98 15.11 11.47
C SER A 99 9.21 16.18 12.24
N HIS A 100 8.83 17.28 11.57
CA HIS A 100 7.95 18.31 12.14
C HIS A 100 6.52 17.80 12.40
N PHE A 101 6.10 16.74 11.70
CA PHE A 101 4.81 16.11 11.96
C PHE A 101 4.89 15.21 13.21
N HIS A 102 5.90 14.36 13.35
CA HIS A 102 6.11 13.58 14.57
C HIS A 102 7.55 13.07 14.68
N SER A 103 8.13 13.12 15.87
CA SER A 103 9.44 12.52 16.15
C SER A 103 9.35 10.99 16.03
N GLY A 104 10.17 10.36 15.19
CA GLY A 104 10.13 8.91 14.95
C GLY A 104 9.66 8.52 13.54
N ILE A 105 9.11 9.47 12.76
CA ILE A 105 8.73 9.26 11.35
C ILE A 105 9.94 8.88 10.50
N GLU A 106 11.14 9.35 10.84
CA GLU A 106 12.38 9.02 10.14
C GLU A 106 12.73 7.51 10.16
N LYS A 107 12.14 6.75 11.10
CA LYS A 107 12.28 5.29 11.19
C LYS A 107 11.18 4.53 10.45
N ALA A 108 10.15 5.24 10.01
CA ALA A 108 9.00 4.64 9.36
C ALA A 108 9.32 4.25 7.91
N SER A 109 8.72 3.15 7.48
CA SER A 109 8.68 2.71 6.08
C SER A 109 7.26 2.71 5.53
N THR A 110 6.25 2.55 6.39
CA THR A 110 4.85 2.70 6.01
C THR A 110 4.05 3.45 7.06
N PHE A 111 2.86 3.89 6.69
CA PHE A 111 1.86 4.43 7.61
C PHE A 111 0.45 3.99 7.23
N SER A 112 -0.46 4.10 8.20
CA SER A 112 -1.90 3.94 8.04
C SER A 112 -2.63 5.09 8.72
N VAL A 113 -3.82 5.39 8.22
CA VAL A 113 -4.64 6.54 8.62
C VAL A 113 -6.06 6.08 8.94
N PHE A 114 -6.54 6.41 10.12
CA PHE A 114 -7.86 6.00 10.60
C PHE A 114 -8.65 7.22 11.07
N HIS A 115 -9.85 7.39 10.55
CA HIS A 115 -10.78 8.40 11.03
C HIS A 115 -11.59 7.85 12.19
N SER A 116 -11.83 8.66 13.20
CA SER A 116 -12.55 8.29 14.42
C SER A 116 -13.38 9.45 14.92
N ASP A 117 -14.25 9.19 15.89
CA ASP A 117 -15.00 10.21 16.62
C ASP A 117 -15.97 11.02 15.74
N PHE A 118 -16.63 10.36 14.78
CA PHE A 118 -17.77 10.95 14.07
C PHE A 118 -18.94 9.96 13.93
N LEU A 119 -20.14 10.53 13.86
CA LEU A 119 -21.37 9.79 13.65
C LEU A 119 -21.81 9.91 12.19
N LEU A 120 -22.18 8.78 11.61
CA LEU A 120 -22.90 8.71 10.35
C LEU A 120 -24.39 8.61 10.68
N GLU A 121 -25.19 9.56 10.18
CA GLU A 121 -26.64 9.67 10.50
C GLU A 121 -27.36 8.33 10.22
N ASP A 122 -27.05 7.68 9.09
CA ASP A 122 -27.67 6.41 8.66
C ASP A 122 -26.85 5.15 9.01
N GLY A 123 -25.69 5.32 9.66
CA GLY A 123 -24.71 4.24 9.85
C GLY A 123 -24.13 3.68 8.55
N LEU A 124 -23.42 2.54 8.63
CA LEU A 124 -22.75 1.91 7.47
C LEU A 124 -23.45 0.66 6.92
N ASN A 125 -24.44 0.11 7.64
CA ASN A 125 -25.24 -1.06 7.25
C ASN A 125 -24.43 -2.22 6.60
N GLY A 126 -23.44 -2.75 7.33
CA GLY A 126 -22.57 -3.84 6.85
C GLY A 126 -21.42 -3.41 5.93
N SER A 127 -21.32 -2.11 5.61
CA SER A 127 -20.14 -1.49 5.01
C SER A 127 -19.13 -1.09 6.08
N PHE A 128 -17.92 -0.71 5.64
CA PHE A 128 -16.86 -0.23 6.50
C PHE A 128 -16.39 1.13 6.00
N LEU A 129 -16.03 2.01 6.93
CA LEU A 129 -15.29 3.20 6.57
C LEU A 129 -13.89 2.79 6.10
N ALA A 130 -13.44 3.33 4.97
CA ALA A 130 -12.11 3.06 4.45
C ALA A 130 -11.42 4.35 4.03
N GLU A 131 -10.26 4.63 4.61
CA GLU A 131 -9.36 5.69 4.16
C GLU A 131 -8.45 5.14 3.05
N ARG A 132 -8.73 5.59 1.82
CA ARG A 132 -8.00 5.19 0.60
C ARG A 132 -7.39 6.39 -0.13
N GLY A 133 -7.17 7.49 0.58
CA GLY A 133 -6.65 8.76 0.10
C GLY A 133 -5.33 8.65 -0.65
N TYR A 134 -4.83 9.79 -1.08
CA TYR A 134 -3.67 9.86 -1.98
C TYR A 134 -2.41 10.19 -1.19
N ALA A 135 -1.39 9.34 -1.34
CA ALA A 135 -0.03 9.67 -0.91
C ALA A 135 0.71 10.33 -2.08
N GLY A 136 1.18 11.54 -1.85
CA GLY A 136 2.04 12.30 -2.74
C GLY A 136 3.50 12.13 -2.38
N TYR A 137 4.39 12.07 -3.37
CA TYR A 137 5.83 11.99 -3.16
C TYR A 137 6.53 13.02 -4.02
N GLN A 138 7.46 13.73 -3.41
CA GLN A 138 8.28 14.74 -4.06
C GLN A 138 9.75 14.40 -3.90
N ARG A 139 10.50 14.50 -4.99
CA ARG A 139 11.96 14.46 -4.95
C ARG A 139 12.49 15.89 -4.80
N SER A 140 13.46 16.13 -3.92
CA SER A 140 13.90 17.48 -3.56
C SER A 140 14.52 18.28 -4.72
N ASP A 141 15.02 17.60 -5.75
CA ASP A 141 15.55 18.18 -6.99
C ASP A 141 14.47 18.47 -8.05
N LEU A 142 13.20 18.21 -7.76
CA LEU A 142 12.09 18.39 -8.70
C LEU A 142 10.92 19.16 -8.07
N PRO A 143 10.25 20.06 -8.84
CA PRO A 143 9.10 20.81 -8.35
C PRO A 143 7.77 20.04 -8.47
N ILE A 144 7.82 18.77 -8.87
CA ILE A 144 6.63 17.96 -9.17
C ILE A 144 6.41 16.87 -8.11
N ARG A 145 5.13 16.54 -7.90
CA ARG A 145 4.69 15.45 -7.01
C ARG A 145 4.04 14.35 -7.84
N GLY A 146 4.45 13.11 -7.62
CA GLY A 146 3.71 11.93 -8.07
C GLY A 146 2.71 11.51 -7.00
N TYR A 147 1.54 11.02 -7.39
CA TYR A 147 0.49 10.59 -6.44
C TYR A 147 0.05 9.16 -6.72
N VAL A 148 -0.18 8.41 -5.65
CA VAL A 148 -0.79 7.08 -5.72
C VAL A 148 -1.74 6.90 -4.56
N HIS A 149 -2.91 6.32 -4.84
CA HIS A 149 -3.88 5.97 -3.80
C HIS A 149 -3.46 4.68 -3.09
N GLY A 150 -4.18 4.32 -2.03
CA GLY A 150 -3.98 3.07 -1.30
C GLY A 150 -4.01 1.82 -2.20
N ASN A 151 -3.08 0.88 -1.99
CA ASN A 151 -2.97 -0.33 -2.80
C ASN A 151 -4.05 -1.40 -2.52
N LEU A 152 -4.38 -1.62 -1.25
CA LEU A 152 -5.21 -2.73 -0.78
C LEU A 152 -5.60 -2.51 0.68
N ASP A 153 -6.88 -2.71 1.04
CA ASP A 153 -7.36 -2.71 2.43
C ASP A 153 -6.45 -3.59 3.30
N SER A 154 -5.52 -2.93 4.00
CA SER A 154 -4.39 -3.61 4.62
C SER A 154 -4.65 -3.86 6.10
N MET A 155 -5.23 -2.87 6.77
CA MET A 155 -5.46 -2.88 8.21
C MET A 155 -6.84 -2.35 8.55
N ALA A 156 -7.44 -2.93 9.57
CA ALA A 156 -8.58 -2.38 10.27
C ALA A 156 -8.13 -1.91 11.65
N PHE A 157 -8.73 -0.83 12.13
CA PHE A 157 -8.55 -0.30 13.46
C PHE A 157 -9.90 -0.11 14.16
N ASN A 158 -9.99 -0.52 15.41
CA ASN A 158 -11.13 -0.23 16.28
C ASN A 158 -10.64 -0.18 17.74
N GLU A 159 -10.92 0.92 18.45
CA GLU A 159 -10.67 1.07 19.89
C GLU A 159 -9.27 0.62 20.38
N GLY A 160 -8.23 0.90 19.59
CA GLY A 160 -6.85 0.53 19.93
C GLY A 160 -6.38 -0.82 19.40
N GLU A 161 -7.29 -1.65 18.88
CA GLU A 161 -6.96 -2.91 18.24
C GLU A 161 -6.71 -2.76 16.74
N MET A 162 -5.58 -3.30 16.26
CA MET A 162 -5.25 -3.39 14.84
C MET A 162 -5.42 -4.81 14.32
N GLN A 163 -6.08 -4.95 13.17
CA GLN A 163 -6.27 -6.21 12.47
C GLN A 163 -5.72 -6.14 11.04
N LEU A 164 -4.81 -7.04 10.69
CA LEU A 164 -4.37 -7.22 9.31
C LEU A 164 -5.44 -7.91 8.45
N LEU A 165 -5.79 -7.29 7.33
CA LEU A 165 -6.85 -7.73 6.44
C LEU A 165 -6.34 -8.47 5.20
N GLY A 166 -5.06 -8.36 4.86
CA GLY A 166 -4.49 -9.07 3.71
C GLY A 166 -4.54 -10.59 3.85
N ASN A 167 -4.94 -11.29 2.78
CA ASN A 167 -4.90 -12.74 2.74
C ASN A 167 -3.59 -13.29 2.14
N ALA A 168 -3.10 -14.36 2.74
CA ALA A 168 -2.05 -15.22 2.19
C ALA A 168 -2.57 -16.66 2.04
N GLY A 169 -2.43 -17.23 0.85
CA GLY A 169 -2.89 -18.59 0.52
C GLY A 169 -1.85 -19.64 0.87
N PHE A 170 -2.11 -20.92 0.59
CA PHE A 170 -1.10 -21.98 0.70
C PHE A 170 -0.19 -22.08 -0.53
N LEU A 171 -0.78 -21.90 -1.71
CA LEU A 171 -0.08 -21.93 -2.99
C LEU A 171 0.53 -20.57 -3.32
N ARG A 172 1.70 -20.60 -3.97
CA ARG A 172 2.32 -19.40 -4.53
C ARG A 172 1.55 -18.95 -5.78
N ARG A 173 1.50 -17.64 -5.97
CA ARG A 173 0.91 -16.94 -7.11
C ARG A 173 1.95 -16.00 -7.70
N SER A 174 1.78 -15.68 -8.97
CA SER A 174 2.56 -14.67 -9.66
C SER A 174 1.68 -13.45 -9.91
N TYR A 175 2.12 -12.29 -9.43
CA TYR A 175 1.62 -10.99 -9.85
C TYR A 175 2.58 -10.44 -10.90
N GLN A 176 2.11 -10.19 -12.12
CA GLN A 176 2.93 -9.56 -13.15
C GLN A 176 2.68 -8.06 -13.11
N VAL A 177 3.76 -7.28 -13.13
CA VAL A 177 3.63 -5.82 -13.18
C VAL A 177 2.92 -5.42 -14.48
N GLN A 178 1.91 -4.56 -14.37
CA GLN A 178 0.95 -4.21 -15.42
C GLN A 178 1.61 -3.56 -16.65
N HIS A 179 2.72 -2.85 -16.42
CA HIS A 179 3.44 -2.15 -17.47
C HIS A 179 4.90 -2.63 -17.56
N PRO A 180 5.46 -2.74 -18.78
CA PRO A 180 6.89 -2.97 -18.93
C PRO A 180 7.68 -1.77 -18.43
N LEU A 181 8.81 -2.04 -17.79
CA LEU A 181 9.76 -1.00 -17.38
C LEU A 181 10.60 -0.62 -18.60
N LYS A 182 10.73 0.67 -18.87
CA LYS A 182 11.45 1.23 -20.03
C LYS A 182 12.48 2.25 -19.58
N GLY A 183 13.70 2.08 -20.06
CA GLY A 183 14.81 2.97 -19.72
C GLY A 183 14.99 4.15 -20.69
N GLU A 184 15.91 5.06 -20.40
CA GLU A 184 16.79 5.05 -19.22
C GLU A 184 16.04 5.52 -17.95
N ALA A 185 15.99 4.68 -16.91
CA ALA A 185 15.34 4.98 -15.64
C ALA A 185 15.74 4.02 -14.51
N THR A 186 15.68 4.50 -13.27
CA THR A 186 15.72 3.68 -12.06
C THR A 186 14.31 3.45 -11.55
N TYR A 187 13.93 2.19 -11.33
CA TYR A 187 12.66 1.79 -10.77
C TYR A 187 12.84 1.28 -9.36
N GLU A 188 12.03 1.77 -8.41
CA GLU A 188 12.00 1.28 -7.05
C GLU A 188 10.65 0.62 -6.77
N LEU A 189 10.65 -0.69 -6.53
CA LEU A 189 9.47 -1.47 -6.23
C LEU A 189 9.29 -1.57 -4.71
N PHE A 190 8.22 -0.98 -4.21
CA PHE A 190 7.85 -1.01 -2.80
C PHE A 190 6.75 -2.05 -2.56
N LEU A 191 7.05 -3.02 -1.71
CA LEU A 191 6.14 -4.12 -1.36
C LEU A 191 5.86 -4.11 0.13
N THR A 192 4.60 -4.35 0.49
CA THR A 192 4.15 -4.50 1.87
C THR A 192 3.57 -5.89 2.11
N ASN A 193 3.54 -6.33 3.36
CA ASN A 193 2.86 -7.54 3.76
C ASN A 193 1.63 -7.21 4.64
N PRO A 194 0.44 -7.08 4.03
CA PRO A 194 -0.79 -6.80 4.76
C PRO A 194 -1.36 -8.05 5.46
N SER A 195 -0.66 -9.19 5.47
CA SER A 195 -1.16 -10.44 6.05
C SER A 195 -0.58 -10.73 7.43
N SER A 196 -1.33 -11.48 8.25
CA SER A 196 -0.93 -11.88 9.62
C SER A 196 0.21 -12.89 9.68
N SER A 197 0.80 -13.29 8.55
CA SER A 197 1.85 -14.31 8.49
C SER A 197 3.08 -13.77 7.74
N LYS A 198 4.26 -14.29 8.07
CA LYS A 198 5.47 -13.99 7.29
C LYS A 198 5.30 -14.50 5.86
N VAL A 199 5.67 -13.70 4.86
CA VAL A 199 5.56 -14.07 3.45
C VAL A 199 6.91 -14.02 2.76
N LYS A 200 7.28 -15.13 2.11
CA LYS A 200 8.42 -15.19 1.19
C LYS A 200 8.02 -14.57 -0.14
N ILE A 201 8.79 -13.59 -0.58
CA ILE A 201 8.67 -12.88 -1.85
C ILE A 201 9.84 -13.28 -2.75
N ARG A 202 9.56 -13.50 -4.04
CA ARG A 202 10.59 -13.56 -5.07
C ARG A 202 10.22 -12.57 -6.17
N VAL A 203 11.14 -11.66 -6.46
CA VAL A 203 11.05 -10.78 -7.63
C VAL A 203 11.79 -11.46 -8.76
N GLN A 204 11.10 -11.62 -9.88
CA GLN A 204 11.65 -12.14 -11.11
C GLN A 204 11.61 -11.05 -12.16
N SER A 205 12.64 -11.03 -13.01
CA SER A 205 12.73 -10.12 -14.13
C SER A 205 13.04 -10.89 -15.41
N ARG A 206 12.62 -10.35 -16.54
CA ARG A 206 13.11 -10.75 -17.86
C ARG A 206 13.24 -9.53 -18.76
N LEU A 207 14.17 -9.59 -19.70
CA LEU A 207 14.21 -8.73 -20.87
C LEU A 207 13.23 -9.22 -21.93
N LEU A 208 13.01 -8.42 -22.96
CA LEU A 208 12.34 -8.85 -24.18
C LEU A 208 13.00 -10.14 -24.71
N ASP A 209 12.17 -11.11 -25.09
CA ASP A 209 12.59 -12.42 -25.65
C ASP A 209 13.53 -13.29 -24.79
N SER A 210 13.66 -12.97 -23.49
CA SER A 210 14.43 -13.78 -22.54
C SER A 210 13.54 -14.58 -21.58
N SER A 211 14.15 -15.56 -20.93
CA SER A 211 13.51 -16.34 -19.88
C SER A 211 13.42 -15.56 -18.56
N TRP A 212 12.50 -15.97 -17.68
CA TRP A 212 12.38 -15.37 -16.35
C TRP A 212 13.56 -15.77 -15.47
N CYS A 213 14.28 -14.76 -14.98
CA CYS A 213 15.36 -14.93 -14.03
C CYS A 213 14.95 -14.44 -12.64
N ASN A 214 15.48 -15.06 -11.59
CA ASN A 214 15.31 -14.54 -10.23
C ASN A 214 16.16 -13.27 -10.09
N TYR A 215 15.52 -12.17 -9.73
CA TYR A 215 16.19 -10.90 -9.46
C TYR A 215 16.54 -10.79 -7.97
N GLN A 216 15.56 -11.01 -7.09
CA GLN A 216 15.77 -10.96 -5.64
C GLN A 216 14.77 -11.86 -4.90
N ALA A 217 15.15 -12.34 -3.71
CA ALA A 217 14.27 -13.08 -2.82
C ALA A 217 14.44 -12.63 -1.37
N PHE A 218 13.35 -12.51 -0.63
CA PHE A 218 13.35 -12.08 0.77
C PHE A 218 12.06 -12.52 1.48
N THR A 219 11.99 -12.26 2.78
CA THR A 219 10.80 -12.51 3.61
C THR A 219 10.32 -11.19 4.20
N LEU A 220 9.03 -10.93 4.15
CA LEU A 220 8.39 -9.82 4.85
C LEU A 220 7.68 -10.34 6.10
N ASN A 221 7.91 -9.68 7.23
CA ASN A 221 7.11 -9.86 8.43
C ASN A 221 5.70 -9.27 8.24
N PRO A 222 4.69 -9.63 9.05
CA PRO A 222 3.41 -8.92 9.07
C PRO A 222 3.60 -7.41 9.23
N ARG A 223 2.86 -6.58 8.47
CA ARG A 223 3.04 -5.11 8.32
C ARG A 223 4.36 -4.64 7.71
N GLY A 224 5.37 -5.52 7.66
CA GLY A 224 6.68 -5.20 7.12
C GLY A 224 6.65 -4.86 5.63
N SER A 225 7.67 -4.14 5.21
CA SER A 225 7.82 -3.60 3.86
C SER A 225 9.24 -3.78 3.35
N ARG A 226 9.42 -3.66 2.04
CA ARG A 226 10.74 -3.57 1.42
C ARG A 226 10.67 -2.80 0.11
N MET A 227 11.67 -1.94 -0.08
CA MET A 227 11.96 -1.28 -1.35
C MET A 227 13.10 -2.00 -2.08
N ILE A 228 12.97 -2.13 -3.40
CA ILE A 228 13.96 -2.79 -4.26
C ILE A 228 14.22 -1.88 -5.44
N SER A 229 15.48 -1.48 -5.63
CA SER A 229 15.87 -0.64 -6.77
C SER A 229 16.32 -1.51 -7.96
N MET A 230 16.09 -1.00 -9.17
CA MET A 230 16.41 -1.64 -10.43
C MET A 230 16.65 -0.60 -11.51
N ASP A 231 17.84 -0.64 -12.11
CA ASP A 231 18.13 0.18 -13.28
C ASP A 231 17.68 -0.51 -14.56
N VAL A 232 17.12 0.29 -15.48
CA VAL A 232 16.73 -0.11 -16.82
C VAL A 232 17.48 0.82 -17.77
N ARG A 233 18.34 0.24 -18.60
CA ARG A 233 19.21 0.99 -19.53
C ARG A 233 18.41 1.63 -20.65
N GLU A 234 19.01 2.60 -21.32
CA GLU A 234 18.44 3.17 -22.54
C GLU A 234 18.06 2.05 -23.54
N ASN A 235 16.87 2.16 -24.14
CA ASN A 235 16.28 1.17 -25.05
C ASN A 235 16.01 -0.23 -24.46
N GLU A 236 16.23 -0.45 -23.17
CA GLU A 236 15.93 -1.71 -22.50
C GLU A 236 14.43 -1.77 -22.13
N ILE A 237 13.81 -2.93 -22.40
CA ILE A 237 12.45 -3.25 -21.95
C ILE A 237 12.53 -4.44 -21.00
N LYS A 238 12.11 -4.22 -19.75
CA LYS A 238 12.15 -5.22 -18.68
C LYS A 238 10.74 -5.50 -18.14
N PHE A 239 10.43 -6.77 -17.94
CA PHE A 239 9.16 -7.22 -17.36
C PHE A 239 9.40 -7.78 -15.97
N ILE A 240 8.52 -7.41 -15.02
CA ILE A 240 8.65 -7.84 -13.62
C ILE A 240 7.49 -8.73 -13.21
N ARG A 241 7.82 -9.72 -12.38
CA ARG A 241 6.88 -10.62 -11.75
C ARG A 241 7.22 -10.82 -10.28
N ILE A 242 6.23 -10.64 -9.42
CA ILE A 242 6.30 -10.89 -7.99
C ILE A 242 5.67 -12.25 -7.71
N VAL A 243 6.45 -13.18 -7.16
CA VAL A 243 5.99 -14.53 -6.78
C VAL A 243 5.91 -14.64 -5.27
N SER A 244 4.70 -14.83 -4.74
CA SER A 244 4.45 -14.91 -3.30
C SER A 244 3.20 -15.70 -2.95
N ARG A 245 2.90 -15.86 -1.66
CA ARG A 245 1.62 -16.43 -1.19
C ARG A 245 0.52 -15.38 -1.02
N LEU A 246 0.81 -14.08 -1.21
CA LEU A 246 -0.20 -13.02 -1.13
C LEU A 246 -1.28 -13.24 -2.20
N TYR A 247 -2.49 -12.79 -1.89
CA TYR A 247 -3.58 -12.77 -2.88
C TYR A 247 -3.41 -11.64 -3.90
N LEU A 248 -2.92 -10.49 -3.44
CA LEU A 248 -2.47 -9.38 -4.28
C LEU A 248 -1.06 -9.00 -3.84
N GLY A 249 -0.07 -9.26 -4.70
CA GLY A 249 1.34 -8.88 -4.50
C GLY A 249 1.74 -7.68 -5.35
N ARG A 250 0.82 -6.72 -5.53
CA ARG A 250 1.02 -5.54 -6.36
C ARG A 250 1.95 -4.56 -5.64
N PRO A 251 3.10 -4.18 -6.23
CA PRO A 251 3.97 -3.17 -5.65
C PRO A 251 3.44 -1.75 -5.93
N VAL A 252 3.85 -0.80 -5.10
CA VAL A 252 3.91 0.62 -5.51
C VAL A 252 5.27 0.83 -6.18
N ILE A 253 5.30 1.44 -7.35
CA ILE A 253 6.52 1.60 -8.15
C ILE A 253 6.84 3.08 -8.26
N PHE A 254 8.06 3.45 -7.86
CA PHE A 254 8.63 4.76 -8.15
C PHE A 254 9.48 4.64 -9.40
N ARG A 255 9.24 5.48 -10.40
CA ARG A 255 10.09 5.62 -11.58
C ARG A 255 10.86 6.91 -11.48
N ASN A 256 12.17 6.83 -11.53
CA ASN A 256 13.07 7.96 -11.46
C ASN A 256 13.88 8.07 -12.75
N THR A 257 13.89 9.26 -13.34
CA THR A 257 14.84 9.66 -14.37
C THR A 257 15.66 10.85 -13.86
N GLN A 258 16.62 11.32 -14.66
CA GLN A 258 17.38 12.54 -14.33
C GLN A 258 16.46 13.75 -14.16
N LYS A 259 15.41 13.88 -14.99
CA LYS A 259 14.56 15.09 -15.06
C LYS A 259 13.11 14.88 -14.62
N SER A 260 12.75 13.67 -14.20
CA SER A 260 11.39 13.37 -13.75
C SER A 260 11.37 12.30 -12.67
N MET A 261 10.25 12.29 -11.94
CA MET A 261 9.86 11.20 -11.06
C MET A 261 8.37 10.95 -11.23
N ASP A 262 7.94 9.70 -11.04
CA ASP A 262 6.53 9.36 -10.95
C ASP A 262 6.34 8.18 -9.98
N VAL A 263 5.12 8.01 -9.48
CA VAL A 263 4.72 6.88 -8.64
C VAL A 263 3.40 6.29 -9.13
N PHE A 264 3.32 4.97 -9.22
CA PHE A 264 2.13 4.29 -9.71
C PHE A 264 2.00 2.89 -9.12
N HIS A 265 0.80 2.31 -9.25
CA HIS A 265 0.60 0.90 -8.94
C HIS A 265 1.22 0.04 -10.04
N GLY A 266 2.01 -0.95 -9.62
CA GLY A 266 2.54 -1.95 -10.53
C GLY A 266 1.47 -2.88 -11.05
#